data_AF-A0A4S0JEX3-F1
#
_entry.id   AF-A0A4S0JEX3-F1
#
_cell.length_a   1.000
_cell.length_b   1.000
_cell.length_c   1.000
_cell.angle_alpha   90.00
_cell.angle_beta   90.00
_cell.angle_gamma   90.00
#
_symmetry.space_group_name_H-M   'P 1'
#
loop_
_entity.id
_entity.type
_entity.pdbx_description
1 polymer ?
#
loop_
_entity_poly.entity_id
_entity_poly.type
_entity_poly.pdbx_seq_one_letter_code
_entity_poly.pdbx_strand_id
1 'polypeptide(L)'
;ESLEMARLSGDTRLNRDTAVDVAVREGARAVLLPTVRQKIGGYELAIDVAAPGSGQVIQTFTATADRSDQMVFAVDDVVGRLRRGLGESVAS
;
A
#
# COMPACT_ATOMS: atom_id res chain seq x y z
N GLU A 1 16.59 11.53 -1.42
CA GLU A 1 16.69 11.32 -2.88
C GLU A 1 15.34 11.51 -3.59
N SER A 2 14.38 10.57 -3.55
CA SER A 2 13.08 10.73 -4.26
C SER A 2 12.23 11.94 -3.84
N LEU A 3 12.16 12.26 -2.54
CA LEU A 3 11.42 13.45 -2.05
C LEU A 3 12.04 14.76 -2.54
N GLU A 4 13.36 14.78 -2.72
CA GLU A 4 14.14 15.95 -3.13
C GLU A 4 13.93 16.24 -4.63
N MET A 5 13.85 15.19 -5.46
CA MET A 5 13.44 15.29 -6.87
C MET A 5 11.98 15.76 -7.01
N ALA A 6 11.12 15.45 -6.04
CA ALA A 6 9.76 15.97 -5.97
C ALA A 6 9.66 17.43 -5.44
N ARG A 7 10.77 18.07 -5.06
CA ARG A 7 10.80 19.38 -4.38
C ARG A 7 9.93 19.43 -3.12
N LEU A 8 9.72 18.28 -2.48
CA LEU A 8 9.01 18.18 -1.21
C LEU A 8 10.07 18.17 -0.10
N SER A 9 9.82 18.90 0.98
CA SER A 9 10.65 18.79 2.19
C SER A 9 10.69 17.33 2.64
N GLY A 10 11.83 16.86 3.15
CA GLY A 10 11.99 15.48 3.62
C GLY A 10 10.98 15.06 4.70
N ASP A 11 10.38 16.02 5.39
CA ASP A 11 9.33 15.82 6.41
C ASP A 11 7.90 15.79 5.84
N THR A 12 7.73 15.91 4.52
CA THR A 12 6.41 15.88 3.90
C THR A 12 5.78 14.50 4.08
N ARG A 13 4.65 14.45 4.81
CA ARG A 13 3.86 13.22 4.92
C ARG A 13 3.33 12.83 3.55
N LEU A 14 3.62 11.61 3.13
CA LEU A 14 3.02 11.00 1.94
C LEU A 14 1.55 10.65 2.25
N ASN A 15 0.67 11.61 2.02
CA ASN A 15 -0.76 11.34 1.86
C ASN A 15 -1.03 10.85 0.43
N ARG A 16 -2.28 10.46 0.14
CA ARG A 16 -2.67 9.92 -1.17
C ARG A 16 -2.24 10.81 -2.33
N ASP A 17 -2.59 12.09 -2.27
CA ASP A 17 -2.35 13.03 -3.38
C ASP A 17 -0.85 13.23 -3.61
N THR A 18 -0.10 13.39 -2.52
CA THR A 18 1.36 13.56 -2.58
C THR A 18 2.06 12.29 -3.06
N ALA A 19 1.58 11.12 -2.67
CA ALA A 19 2.14 9.83 -3.10
C ALA A 19 1.91 9.58 -4.60
N VAL A 20 0.75 9.98 -5.12
CA VAL A 20 0.42 9.95 -6.56
C VAL A 20 1.37 10.85 -7.34
N ASP A 21 1.53 12.11 -6.91
CA ASP A 21 2.45 13.05 -7.56
C ASP A 21 3.91 12.59 -7.56
N VAL A 22 4.38 12.06 -6.43
CA VAL A 22 5.73 11.47 -6.33
C VAL A 22 5.85 10.28 -7.26
N ALA A 23 4.88 9.37 -7.27
CA ALA A 23 4.92 8.16 -8.09
C ALA A 23 4.97 8.47 -9.59
N VAL A 24 4.29 9.51 -10.08
CA VAL A 24 4.42 9.95 -11.48
C VAL A 24 5.86 10.38 -11.79
N ARG A 25 6.48 11.16 -10.90
CA ARG A 25 7.82 11.72 -11.12
C ARG A 25 8.91 10.65 -11.06
N GLU A 26 8.75 9.68 -10.19
CA GLU A 26 9.67 8.54 -10.04
C GLU A 26 9.47 7.47 -11.14
N GLY A 27 8.47 7.62 -12.02
CA GLY A 27 8.14 6.62 -13.03
C GLY A 27 7.61 5.30 -12.43
N ALA A 28 7.05 5.36 -11.22
CA ALA A 28 6.43 4.21 -10.58
C ALA A 28 5.19 3.77 -11.37
N ARG A 29 4.88 2.46 -11.32
CA ARG A 29 3.72 1.88 -12.02
C ARG A 29 2.44 1.83 -11.18
N ALA A 30 2.57 1.96 -9.87
CA ALA A 30 1.47 1.92 -8.92
C ALA A 30 1.83 2.66 -7.63
N VAL A 31 0.81 3.12 -6.92
CA VAL A 31 0.89 3.62 -5.53
C VAL A 31 0.21 2.61 -4.62
N LEU A 32 0.87 2.22 -3.53
CA LEU A 32 0.29 1.37 -2.50
C LEU A 32 -0.24 2.23 -1.36
N LEU A 33 -1.52 2.09 -1.04
CA LEU A 33 -2.20 2.85 0.02
C LEU A 33 -2.70 1.87 1.10
N PRO A 34 -1.85 1.52 2.08
CA PRO A 34 -2.24 0.61 3.15
C PRO A 34 -3.13 1.31 4.19
N THR A 35 -4.15 0.60 4.68
CA THR A 35 -5.01 1.04 5.77
C THR A 35 -5.24 -0.08 6.77
N VAL A 36 -5.20 0.26 8.07
CA VAL A 36 -5.58 -0.65 9.16
C VAL A 36 -6.83 -0.08 9.82
N ARG A 37 -7.87 -0.89 9.93
CA ARG A 37 -9.15 -0.50 10.54
C ARG A 37 -9.52 -1.50 11.62
N GLN A 38 -9.91 -0.99 12.78
CA GLN A 38 -10.55 -1.82 13.80
C GLN A 38 -12.01 -2.10 13.37
N LYS A 39 -12.44 -3.35 13.52
CA LYS A 39 -13.81 -3.80 13.29
C LYS A 39 -14.33 -4.55 14.52
N ILE A 40 -15.63 -4.82 14.57
CA ILE A 40 -16.17 -5.71 15.59
C ILE A 40 -15.49 -7.08 15.42
N GLY A 41 -14.88 -7.57 16.50
CA GLY A 41 -14.19 -8.86 16.49
C GLY A 41 -12.77 -8.85 15.92
N GLY A 42 -12.14 -7.68 15.73
CA GLY A 42 -10.72 -7.61 15.40
C GLY A 42 -10.33 -6.44 14.51
N TYR A 43 -9.52 -6.75 13.50
CA TYR A 43 -8.92 -5.78 12.59
C TYR A 43 -9.02 -6.24 11.14
N GLU A 44 -9.02 -5.26 10.24
CA GLU A 44 -8.89 -5.42 8.81
C GLU A 44 -7.70 -4.61 8.33
N LEU A 45 -6.82 -5.25 7.58
CA LEU A 45 -5.73 -4.61 6.84
C LEU A 45 -6.12 -4.64 5.37
N ALA A 46 -6.08 -3.49 4.72
CA ALA A 46 -6.30 -3.35 3.29
C ALA A 46 -5.12 -2.65 2.63
N ILE A 47 -4.78 -3.04 1.40
CA ILE A 47 -3.84 -2.33 0.53
C ILE A 47 -4.55 -2.03 -0.78
N ASP A 48 -4.84 -0.76 -1.01
CA ASP A 48 -5.29 -0.29 -2.32
C ASP A 48 -4.08 -0.08 -3.23
N VAL A 49 -4.17 -0.62 -4.44
CA VAL A 49 -3.23 -0.38 -5.53
C VAL A 49 -3.85 0.67 -6.44
N ALA A 50 -3.25 1.86 -6.46
CA ALA A 50 -3.76 3.02 -7.20
C ALA A 50 -2.88 3.39 -8.40
N ALA A 51 -3.51 3.89 -9.46
CA ALA A 51 -2.82 4.43 -10.62
C ALA A 51 -2.09 5.75 -10.26
N PRO A 52 -0.79 5.90 -10.55
CA PRO A 52 0.00 7.10 -10.19
C PRO A 52 -0.49 8.41 -10.82
N GLY A 53 -1.21 8.39 -11.95
CA GLY A 53 -1.66 9.64 -12.60
C GLY A 53 -3.07 10.11 -12.19
N SER A 54 -3.95 9.18 -11.80
CA SER A 54 -5.35 9.49 -11.47
C SER A 54 -5.69 9.24 -10.00
N GLY A 55 -4.84 8.51 -9.27
CA GLY A 55 -5.13 8.01 -7.94
C GLY A 55 -6.24 6.96 -7.90
N GLN A 56 -6.79 6.52 -9.03
CA GLN A 56 -7.87 5.53 -9.09
C GLN A 56 -7.39 4.20 -8.53
N VAL A 57 -8.16 3.62 -7.61
CA VAL A 57 -7.91 2.26 -7.10
C VAL A 57 -8.26 1.26 -8.19
N ILE A 58 -7.28 0.45 -8.57
CA ILE A 58 -7.41 -0.60 -9.58
C ILE A 58 -7.70 -1.94 -8.89
N GLN A 59 -7.10 -2.16 -7.73
CA GLN A 59 -7.21 -3.41 -6.99
C GLN A 59 -7.05 -3.16 -5.49
N THR A 60 -7.76 -3.93 -4.68
CA THR A 60 -7.60 -3.91 -3.23
C THR A 60 -7.30 -5.32 -2.75
N PHE A 61 -6.31 -5.46 -1.88
CA PHE A 61 -6.01 -6.70 -1.15
C PHE A 61 -6.37 -6.53 0.30
N THR A 62 -7.01 -7.54 0.90
CA THR A 62 -7.40 -7.49 2.31
C THR A 62 -6.96 -8.74 3.06
N ALA A 63 -6.72 -8.55 4.35
CA ALA A 63 -6.52 -9.60 5.35
C ALA A 63 -7.14 -9.16 6.68
N THR A 64 -7.47 -10.11 7.54
CA THR A 64 -8.11 -9.83 8.84
C THR A 64 -7.34 -10.50 9.96
N ALA A 65 -7.38 -9.89 11.14
CA ALA A 65 -6.82 -10.45 12.36
C ALA A 65 -7.85 -10.32 13.49
N ASP A 66 -8.11 -11.38 14.25
CA ASP A 66 -9.11 -11.31 15.33
C ASP A 66 -8.58 -10.53 16.54
N ARG A 67 -7.26 -10.46 16.67
CA ARG A 67 -6.55 -9.81 17.77
C ARG A 67 -5.31 -9.07 17.26
N SER A 68 -4.85 -8.09 18.04
CA SER A 68 -3.70 -7.25 17.65
C SER A 68 -2.39 -8.04 17.55
N ASP A 69 -2.21 -9.09 18.37
CA ASP A 69 -1.03 -9.97 18.33
C ASP A 69 -0.94 -10.78 17.02
N GLN A 70 -2.05 -10.93 16.31
CA GLN A 70 -2.10 -11.65 15.03
C GLN A 70 -1.90 -10.74 13.81
N MET A 71 -1.80 -9.43 14.00
CA MET A 71 -1.70 -8.47 12.89
C MET A 71 -0.52 -8.76 11.97
N VAL A 72 0.61 -9.23 12.51
CA VAL A 72 1.79 -9.56 11.71
C VAL A 72 1.51 -10.67 10.68
N PHE A 73 0.65 -11.64 11.01
CA PHE A 73 0.25 -12.69 10.08
C PHE A 73 -0.70 -12.16 9.00
N ALA A 74 -1.59 -11.23 9.34
CA ALA A 74 -2.43 -10.55 8.36
C ALA A 74 -1.60 -9.69 7.37
N VAL A 75 -0.54 -9.06 7.86
CA VAL A 75 0.43 -8.34 7.01
C VAL A 75 1.12 -9.30 6.05
N ASP A 76 1.64 -10.43 6.54
CA ASP A 76 2.30 -11.42 5.70
C ASP A 76 1.37 -11.97 4.60
N ASP A 77 0.12 -12.31 4.96
CA ASP A 77 -0.89 -12.79 4.00
C ASP A 77 -1.21 -11.73 2.92
N VAL A 78 -1.51 -10.48 3.32
CA VAL A 78 -1.86 -9.44 2.34
C VAL A 78 -0.69 -9.11 1.42
N VAL A 79 0.55 -9.10 1.94
CA VAL A 79 1.77 -8.87 1.13
C VAL A 79 2.01 -10.05 0.19
N GLY A 80 1.83 -11.29 0.65
CA GLY A 80 1.91 -12.47 -0.20
C GLY A 80 0.90 -12.45 -1.34
N ARG A 81 -0.34 -12.03 -1.07
CA ARG A 81 -1.38 -11.84 -2.10
C ARG A 81 -1.02 -10.71 -3.07
N LEU A 82 -0.54 -9.58 -2.56
CA LEU A 82 -0.09 -8.44 -3.36
C LEU A 82 1.00 -8.86 -4.35
N ARG A 83 2.07 -9.52 -3.87
CA ARG A 83 3.18 -10.01 -4.71
C ARG A 83 2.71 -10.92 -5.83
N ARG A 84 1.89 -11.93 -5.49
CA ARG A 84 1.29 -12.84 -6.49
C ARG A 84 0.43 -12.08 -7.50
N GLY A 85 -0.38 -11.13 -7.04
CA GLY A 85 -1.22 -10.30 -7.91
C GLY A 85 -0.42 -9.37 -8.83
N LEU A 86 0.76 -8.92 -8.40
CA LEU A 86 1.70 -8.16 -9.23
C LEU A 86 2.55 -9.03 -10.16
N GLY A 87 2.39 -10.37 -10.11
CA GLY A 87 3.15 -11.30 -10.94
C GLY A 87 4.58 -11.56 -10.46
N GLU A 88 4.95 -11.17 -9.22
CA GLU A 88 6.19 -11.64 -8.62
C GLU A 88 6.11 -13.15 -8.42
N SER A 89 7.03 -13.89 -9.06
CA SER A 89 7.23 -15.31 -8.75
C SER A 89 7.73 -15.41 -7.31
N VAL A 90 6.85 -15.84 -6.41
CA VAL A 90 7.26 -16.37 -5.11
C VAL A 90 8.02 -17.67 -5.40
N ALA A 91 9.34 -17.58 -5.48
CA ALA A 91 10.19 -18.76 -5.53
C ALA A 91 9.89 -19.63 -4.30
N SER A 92 9.41 -20.84 -4.57
CA SER A 92 9.18 -21.92 -3.59
C SER A 92 10.46 -22.32 -2.88
#